data_AF-W4LAR4-F1
#
_entry.id   AF-W4LAR4-F1
#
_cell.length_a   1.000
_cell.length_b   1.000
_cell.length_c   1.000
_cell.angle_alpha   90.00
_cell.angle_beta   90.00
_cell.angle_gamma   90.00
#
_symmetry.space_group_name_H-M   'P 1'
#
loop_
_entity.id
_entity.type
_entity.pdbx_description
1 polymer ?
#
loop_
_entity_poly.entity_id
_entity_poly.type
_entity_poly.pdbx_seq_one_letter_code
_entity_poly.pdbx_strand_id
1 'polypeptide(L)'
;MKPTEQHREYVMTFDTLAASKRLQAAGISEAHADAYVGLLQEVLTAQERTLASKTDLAVLHREIQLELETFRGEIRTELKAFQGEIRTELKAFQGEIRTELETLRGEVFTEIANVRTEMQGIRADFADRFGRVEGRIGGLEGRIGRVEGQLTVMTRLMWVMATFMIGLFGLAIKQAFFP
;
A
#
# COMPACT_ATOMS: atom_id res chain seq x y z
N MET A 1 32.60 36.05 -22.56
CA MET A 1 33.80 36.88 -22.36
C MET A 1 33.84 37.31 -20.90
N LYS A 2 34.71 36.70 -20.09
CA LYS A 2 35.09 37.27 -18.79
C LYS A 2 36.42 38.00 -19.00
N PRO A 3 36.60 39.24 -18.50
CA PRO A 3 37.89 39.91 -18.59
C PRO A 3 38.88 39.11 -17.74
N THR A 4 39.99 38.68 -18.35
CA THR A 4 41.15 38.19 -17.62
C THR A 4 41.68 39.36 -16.80
N GLU A 5 41.43 39.35 -15.49
CA GLU A 5 42.10 40.24 -14.56
C GLU A 5 43.60 39.95 -14.66
N GLN A 6 44.31 40.80 -15.40
CA GLN A 6 45.75 40.88 -15.32
C GLN A 6 46.06 41.39 -13.92
N HIS A 7 46.24 40.47 -12.97
CA HIS A 7 46.86 40.79 -11.70
C HIS A 7 48.26 41.32 -12.01
N ARG A 8 48.39 42.64 -12.14
CA ARG A 8 49.69 43.31 -12.08
C ARG A 8 50.27 42.93 -10.74
N GLU A 9 51.23 42.03 -10.76
CA GLU A 9 52.05 41.71 -9.62
C GLU A 9 52.82 42.99 -9.27
N TYR A 10 52.25 43.78 -8.37
CA TYR A 10 52.91 44.95 -7.84
C TYR A 10 53.94 44.45 -6.84
N VAL A 11 55.09 44.05 -7.35
CA VAL A 11 56.26 43.80 -6.51
C VAL A 11 56.70 45.17 -6.01
N MET A 12 56.44 45.47 -4.74
CA MET A 12 57.12 46.59 -4.08
C MET A 12 58.59 46.21 -3.92
N THR A 13 59.38 46.37 -4.97
CA THR A 13 60.83 46.12 -4.88
C THR A 13 61.45 47.26 -4.09
N PHE A 14 61.97 46.95 -2.90
CA PHE A 14 62.76 47.91 -2.13
C PHE A 14 64.11 48.11 -2.84
N ASP A 15 64.30 49.28 -3.47
CA ASP A 15 65.53 49.62 -4.16
C ASP A 15 66.62 50.01 -3.15
N THR A 16 67.43 49.02 -2.78
CA THR A 16 68.49 49.14 -1.80
C THR A 16 69.57 50.15 -2.20
N LEU A 17 69.88 50.25 -3.50
CA LEU A 17 70.90 51.16 -4.01
C LEU A 17 70.42 52.61 -3.97
N ALA A 18 69.17 52.86 -4.39
CA ALA A 18 68.58 54.18 -4.27
C ALA A 18 68.44 54.60 -2.80
N ALA A 19 68.10 53.67 -1.90
CA ALA A 19 68.04 53.92 -0.47
C ALA A 19 69.42 54.24 0.13
N SER A 20 70.47 53.48 -0.20
CA SER A 20 71.84 53.72 0.30
C SER A 20 72.39 55.06 -0.18
N LYS A 21 72.24 55.41 -1.47
CA LYS A 21 72.68 56.70 -2.01
C LYS A 21 72.01 57.90 -1.33
N ARG A 22 70.73 57.76 -0.95
CA ARG A 22 70.02 58.81 -0.19
C ARG A 22 70.58 58.98 1.22
N LEU A 23 70.94 57.88 1.89
CA LEU A 23 71.58 57.93 3.21
C LEU A 23 72.98 58.55 3.13
N GLN A 24 73.74 58.27 2.06
CA GLN A 24 75.04 58.89 1.83
C GLN A 24 74.96 60.38 1.52
N ALA A 25 73.98 60.79 0.72
CA ALA A 25 73.70 62.21 0.48
C ALA A 25 73.29 62.95 1.78
N ALA A 26 72.76 62.23 2.78
CA ALA A 26 72.48 62.74 4.10
C ALA A 26 73.70 62.73 5.06
N GLY A 27 74.90 62.43 4.54
CA GLY A 27 76.16 62.47 5.30
C GLY A 27 76.54 61.18 6.02
N ILE A 28 75.78 60.09 5.86
CA ILE A 28 76.14 58.78 6.40
C ILE A 28 77.26 58.19 5.53
N SER A 29 78.33 57.69 6.17
CA SER A 29 79.39 57.03 5.39
C SER A 29 78.83 55.82 4.65
N GLU A 30 79.32 55.57 3.44
CA GLU A 30 78.92 54.44 2.59
C GLU A 30 78.74 53.12 3.36
N ALA A 31 79.74 52.74 4.19
CA ALA A 31 79.70 51.51 4.98
C ALA A 31 78.49 51.40 5.94
N HIS A 32 78.05 52.53 6.53
CA HIS A 32 76.91 52.53 7.44
C HIS A 32 75.57 52.60 6.70
N ALA A 33 75.52 53.33 5.58
CA ALA A 33 74.34 53.39 4.72
C ALA A 33 73.97 52.00 4.19
N ASP A 34 74.98 51.24 3.75
CA ASP A 34 74.80 49.87 3.28
C ASP A 34 74.36 48.92 4.40
N ALA A 35 74.92 49.07 5.61
CA ALA A 35 74.53 48.26 6.76
C ALA A 35 73.06 48.47 7.17
N TYR A 36 72.57 49.71 7.19
CA TYR A 36 71.18 50.02 7.54
C TYR A 36 70.18 49.51 6.50
N VAL A 37 70.48 49.70 5.22
CA VAL A 37 69.64 49.19 4.13
C VAL A 37 69.60 47.66 4.14
N GLY A 38 70.74 47.02 4.44
CA GLY A 38 70.81 45.56 4.62
C GLY A 38 69.85 45.05 5.70
N LEU A 39 69.86 45.67 6.89
CA LEU A 39 68.96 45.28 7.99
C LEU A 39 67.47 45.46 7.65
N LEU A 40 67.10 46.54 6.97
CA LEU A 40 65.71 46.75 6.54
C LEU A 40 65.27 45.72 5.50
N GLN A 41 66.16 45.37 4.57
CA GLN A 41 65.93 44.29 3.61
C GLN A 41 65.72 42.95 4.32
N GLU A 42 66.51 42.65 5.36
CA GLU A 42 66.34 41.43 6.17
C GLU A 42 64.98 41.37 6.87
N VAL A 43 64.51 42.46 7.46
CA VAL A 43 63.20 42.48 8.14
C VAL A 43 62.03 42.34 7.16
N LEU A 44 62.07 43.03 6.02
CA LEU A 44 61.01 42.93 5.00
C LEU A 44 60.93 41.52 4.41
N THR A 45 62.07 40.91 4.12
CA THR A 45 62.12 39.53 3.63
C THR A 45 61.68 38.51 4.68
N ALA A 46 61.88 38.78 5.97
CA ALA A 46 61.35 37.95 7.05
C ALA A 46 59.82 38.04 7.17
N GLN A 47 59.23 39.23 6.97
CA GLN A 47 57.77 39.43 7.03
C GLN A 47 57.04 38.73 5.88
N GLU A 48 57.58 38.79 4.66
CA GLU A 48 57.04 38.09 3.48
C GLU A 48 56.88 36.58 3.71
N ARG A 49 57.74 35.97 4.53
CA ARG A 49 57.69 34.53 4.85
C ARG A 49 56.53 34.10 5.75
N THR A 50 55.85 35.05 6.39
CA THR A 50 54.72 34.77 7.31
C THR A 50 53.35 34.97 6.67
N LEU A 51 53.30 35.59 5.48
CA LEU A 51 52.07 35.83 4.75
C LEU A 51 51.74 34.63 3.87
N ALA A 52 50.44 34.32 3.73
CA ALA A 52 49.99 33.36 2.75
C ALA A 52 50.38 33.85 1.35
N SER A 53 51.09 33.01 0.61
CA SER A 53 51.49 33.33 -0.75
C SER A 53 50.30 33.20 -1.70
N LYS A 54 50.41 33.81 -2.89
CA LYS A 54 49.44 33.58 -3.97
C LYS A 54 49.35 32.10 -4.35
N THR A 55 50.44 31.36 -4.19
CA THR A 55 50.49 29.92 -4.45
C THR A 55 49.59 29.18 -3.47
N ASP A 56 49.64 29.51 -2.17
CA ASP A 56 48.81 28.87 -1.15
C ASP A 56 47.32 29.13 -1.41
N LEU A 57 46.97 30.36 -1.78
CA LEU A 57 45.60 30.72 -2.16
C LEU A 57 45.15 29.98 -3.44
N ALA A 58 46.04 29.79 -4.41
CA ALA A 58 45.74 29.05 -5.63
C ALA A 58 45.60 27.53 -5.41
N VAL A 59 46.25 26.99 -4.38
CA VAL A 59 46.06 25.60 -3.93
C VAL A 59 44.70 25.46 -3.24
N LEU A 60 44.43 26.32 -2.25
CA LEU A 60 43.14 26.31 -1.53
C LEU A 60 41.96 26.50 -2.48
N HIS A 61 42.07 27.40 -3.46
CA HIS A 61 41.02 27.60 -4.46
C HIS A 61 40.76 26.33 -5.28
N ARG A 62 41.81 25.59 -5.64
CA ARG A 62 41.69 24.32 -6.36
C ARG A 62 41.06 23.24 -5.48
N GLU A 63 41.45 23.14 -4.21
CA GLU A 63 40.87 22.18 -3.27
C GLU A 63 39.38 22.42 -3.07
N ILE A 64 38.97 23.67 -2.84
CA ILE A 64 37.55 24.04 -2.70
C ILE A 64 36.76 23.71 -3.98
N GLN A 65 37.34 23.96 -5.17
CA GLN A 65 36.68 23.58 -6.43
C GLN A 65 36.51 22.07 -6.55
N LEU A 66 37.52 21.28 -6.19
CA LEU A 66 37.46 19.82 -6.25
C LEU A 66 36.43 19.27 -5.26
N GLU A 67 36.41 19.78 -4.03
CA GLU A 67 35.44 19.36 -3.01
C GLU A 67 34.00 19.69 -3.45
N LEU A 68 33.78 20.88 -4.02
CA LEU A 68 32.46 21.28 -4.51
C LEU A 68 31.98 20.41 -5.69
N GLU A 69 32.88 20.06 -6.62
CA GLU A 69 32.52 19.14 -7.70
C GLU A 69 32.25 17.72 -7.19
N THR A 70 33.00 17.26 -6.18
CA THR A 70 32.79 15.96 -5.54
C THR A 70 31.42 15.91 -4.86
N PHE A 71 31.12 16.89 -4.00
CA PHE A 71 29.83 17.01 -3.32
C PHE A 71 28.66 17.11 -4.30
N ARG A 72 28.82 17.86 -5.40
CA ARG A 72 27.80 17.92 -6.46
C ARG A 72 27.60 16.55 -7.14
N GLY A 73 28.67 15.78 -7.30
CA GLY A 73 28.62 14.41 -7.81
C GLY A 73 27.86 13.46 -6.88
N GLU A 74 28.12 13.55 -5.58
CA GLU A 74 27.46 12.75 -4.54
C GLU A 74 25.95 13.05 -4.50
N ILE A 75 25.55 14.33 -4.40
CA ILE A 75 24.13 14.72 -4.42
C ILE A 75 23.42 14.21 -5.67
N ARG A 76 24.05 14.31 -6.85
CA ARG A 76 23.45 13.80 -8.09
C ARG A 76 23.27 12.30 -8.07
N THR A 77 24.17 11.57 -7.42
CA THR A 77 24.10 10.11 -7.30
C THR A 77 23.01 9.71 -6.31
N GLU A 78 22.96 10.33 -5.13
CA GLU A 78 21.92 10.10 -4.14
C GLU A 78 20.52 10.43 -4.67
N LEU A 79 20.37 11.56 -5.36
CA LEU A 79 19.09 11.94 -5.95
C LEU A 79 18.62 10.93 -7.00
N LYS A 80 19.54 10.38 -7.82
CA LYS A 80 19.21 9.33 -8.78
C LYS A 80 18.83 8.02 -8.09
N ALA A 81 19.54 7.65 -7.02
CA ALA A 81 19.22 6.45 -6.23
C ALA A 81 17.83 6.57 -5.61
N PHE A 82 17.54 7.69 -4.94
CA PHE A 82 16.24 7.97 -4.34
C PHE A 82 15.10 7.99 -5.37
N GLN A 83 15.31 8.58 -6.55
CA GLN A 83 14.32 8.50 -7.65
C GLN A 83 14.10 7.07 -8.14
N GLY A 84 15.14 6.23 -8.13
CA GLY A 84 15.05 4.81 -8.47
C GLY A 84 14.25 4.01 -7.44
N GLU A 85 14.49 4.29 -6.15
CA GLU A 85 13.78 3.69 -5.03
C GLU A 85 12.29 4.02 -5.07
N ILE A 86 11.93 5.30 -5.16
CA ILE A 86 10.52 5.73 -5.27
C ILE A 86 9.81 5.06 -6.47
N ARG A 87 10.49 4.97 -7.63
CA ARG A 87 9.89 4.30 -8.80
C ARG A 87 9.67 2.82 -8.58
N THR A 88 10.54 2.18 -7.81
CA THR A 88 10.44 0.75 -7.50
C THR A 88 9.32 0.51 -6.51
N GLU A 89 9.27 1.29 -5.43
CA GLU A 89 8.18 1.24 -4.44
C GLU A 89 6.82 1.52 -5.06
N LEU A 90 6.71 2.53 -5.93
CA LEU A 90 5.46 2.86 -6.59
C LEU A 90 4.97 1.71 -7.49
N LYS A 91 5.89 1.02 -8.19
CA LYS A 91 5.54 -0.15 -9.00
C LYS A 91 5.12 -1.34 -8.15
N ALA A 92 5.81 -1.58 -7.03
CA ALA A 92 5.45 -2.63 -6.08
C ALA A 92 4.04 -2.39 -5.53
N PHE A 93 3.78 -1.18 -5.04
CA PHE A 93 2.48 -0.77 -4.51
C PHE A 93 1.35 -0.89 -5.54
N GLN A 94 1.59 -0.50 -6.80
CA GLN A 94 0.62 -0.70 -7.89
C GLN A 94 0.34 -2.20 -8.15
N GLY A 95 1.36 -3.05 -8.04
CA GLY A 95 1.22 -4.50 -8.17
C GLY A 95 0.42 -5.12 -7.02
N GLU A 96 0.67 -4.68 -5.79
CA GLU A 96 -0.06 -5.09 -4.59
C GLU A 96 -1.54 -4.73 -4.70
N ILE A 97 -1.88 -3.47 -4.99
CA ILE A 97 -3.28 -3.04 -5.16
C ILE A 97 -3.99 -3.87 -6.22
N ARG A 98 -3.33 -4.15 -7.35
CA ARG A 98 -3.92 -4.95 -8.42
C ARG A 98 -4.22 -6.37 -7.96
N THR A 99 -3.28 -6.99 -7.24
CA THR A 99 -3.41 -8.35 -6.71
C THR A 99 -4.52 -8.42 -5.66
N GLU A 100 -4.60 -7.45 -4.76
CA GLU A 100 -5.66 -7.35 -3.75
C GLU A 100 -7.03 -7.19 -4.41
N LEU A 101 -7.14 -6.34 -5.44
CA LEU A 101 -8.40 -6.13 -6.16
C LEU A 101 -8.83 -7.40 -6.92
N GLU A 102 -7.90 -8.11 -7.56
CA GLU A 102 -8.18 -9.38 -8.23
C GLU A 102 -8.62 -10.46 -7.23
N THR A 103 -7.97 -10.53 -6.07
CA THR A 103 -8.34 -11.43 -4.96
C THR A 103 -9.74 -11.13 -4.44
N LEU A 104 -10.01 -9.88 -4.04
CA LEU A 104 -11.31 -9.45 -3.53
C LEU A 104 -12.43 -9.72 -4.54
N ARG A 105 -12.17 -9.47 -5.83
CA ARG A 105 -13.12 -9.77 -6.90
C ARG A 105 -13.42 -11.28 -6.97
N GLY A 106 -12.40 -12.12 -6.84
CA GLY A 106 -12.56 -13.58 -6.80
C GLY A 106 -13.37 -14.07 -5.59
N GLU A 107 -13.08 -13.53 -4.41
CA GLU A 107 -13.82 -13.82 -3.19
C GLU A 107 -15.31 -13.45 -3.33
N VAL A 108 -15.61 -12.25 -3.85
CA VAL A 108 -17.00 -11.82 -4.08
C VAL A 108 -17.73 -12.74 -5.05
N PHE A 109 -17.10 -13.17 -6.16
CA PHE A 109 -17.74 -14.12 -7.08
C PHE A 109 -18.00 -15.48 -6.44
N THR A 110 -17.06 -15.95 -5.62
CA THR A 110 -17.20 -17.21 -4.89
C THR A 110 -18.36 -17.13 -3.90
N GLU A 111 -18.45 -16.03 -3.16
CA GLU A 111 -19.52 -15.82 -2.19
C GLU A 111 -20.89 -15.72 -2.86
N ILE A 112 -20.99 -15.00 -4.00
CA ILE A 112 -22.22 -14.95 -4.79
C ILE A 112 -22.63 -16.35 -5.30
N ALA A 113 -21.67 -17.17 -5.70
CA ALA A 113 -21.94 -18.55 -6.15
C ALA A 113 -22.39 -19.45 -5.00
N ASN A 114 -21.79 -19.30 -3.81
CA ASN A 114 -22.19 -20.00 -2.60
C ASN A 114 -23.63 -19.65 -2.22
N VAL A 115 -23.94 -18.36 -2.09
CA VAL A 115 -25.31 -17.88 -1.79
C VAL A 115 -26.32 -18.39 -2.81
N ARG A 116 -25.98 -18.39 -4.10
CA ARG A 116 -26.86 -18.95 -5.15
C ARG A 116 -27.13 -20.44 -4.93
N THR A 117 -26.09 -21.20 -4.58
CA THR A 117 -26.18 -22.64 -4.32
C THR A 117 -27.02 -22.92 -3.09
N GLU A 118 -26.81 -22.18 -2.00
CA GLU A 118 -27.62 -22.26 -0.78
C GLU A 118 -29.09 -21.94 -1.07
N MET A 119 -29.37 -20.89 -1.85
CA MET A 119 -30.75 -20.57 -2.25
C MET A 119 -31.40 -21.65 -3.12
N GLN A 120 -30.63 -22.39 -3.92
CA GLN A 120 -31.14 -23.54 -4.68
C GLN A 120 -31.42 -24.72 -3.75
N GLY A 121 -30.51 -25.00 -2.81
CA GLY A 121 -30.70 -26.03 -1.78
C GLY A 121 -31.94 -25.78 -0.94
N ILE A 122 -32.12 -24.55 -0.43
CA ILE A 122 -33.31 -24.15 0.33
C ILE A 122 -34.58 -24.37 -0.51
N ARG A 123 -34.59 -23.96 -1.79
CA ARG A 123 -35.74 -24.18 -2.68
C ARG A 123 -36.05 -25.66 -2.89
N ALA A 124 -35.04 -26.50 -3.06
CA ALA A 124 -35.21 -27.94 -3.20
C ALA A 124 -35.77 -28.56 -1.91
N ASP A 125 -35.25 -28.18 -0.75
CA ASP A 125 -35.73 -28.63 0.55
C ASP A 125 -37.20 -28.25 0.79
N PHE A 126 -37.58 -27.02 0.42
CA PHE A 126 -38.97 -26.59 0.47
C PHE A 126 -39.85 -27.44 -0.46
N ALA A 127 -39.43 -27.65 -1.72
CA ALA A 127 -40.18 -28.46 -2.68
C ALA A 127 -40.39 -29.91 -2.18
N ASP A 128 -39.35 -30.54 -1.62
CA ASP A 128 -39.45 -31.87 -1.01
C ASP A 128 -40.43 -31.89 0.17
N ARG A 129 -40.34 -30.91 1.08
CA ARG A 129 -41.26 -30.80 2.22
C ARG A 129 -42.70 -30.62 1.77
N PHE A 130 -42.95 -29.77 0.77
CA PHE A 130 -44.28 -29.60 0.19
C PHE A 130 -44.79 -30.88 -0.45
N GLY A 131 -43.97 -31.57 -1.26
CA GLY A 131 -44.35 -32.85 -1.86
C GLY A 131 -44.68 -33.93 -0.81
N ARG A 132 -43.94 -33.97 0.30
CA ARG A 132 -44.26 -34.86 1.43
C ARG A 132 -45.58 -34.49 2.11
N VAL A 133 -45.87 -33.20 2.26
CA VAL A 133 -47.15 -32.73 2.82
C VAL A 133 -48.30 -33.09 1.88
N GLU A 134 -48.19 -32.82 0.59
CA GLU A 134 -49.18 -33.19 -0.43
C GLU A 134 -49.43 -34.69 -0.45
N GLY A 135 -48.38 -35.52 -0.42
CA GLY A 135 -48.50 -36.97 -0.35
C GLY A 135 -49.20 -37.46 0.92
N ARG A 136 -48.93 -36.83 2.08
CA ARG A 136 -49.63 -37.13 3.33
C ARG A 136 -51.11 -36.75 3.27
N ILE A 137 -51.44 -35.60 2.67
CA ILE A 137 -52.82 -35.15 2.48
C ILE A 137 -53.57 -36.13 1.58
N GLY A 138 -53.03 -36.48 0.41
CA GLY A 138 -53.64 -37.47 -0.49
C GLY A 138 -53.82 -38.85 0.18
N GLY A 139 -52.86 -39.26 1.02
CA GLY A 139 -52.99 -40.48 1.82
C GLY A 139 -54.11 -40.41 2.87
N LEU A 140 -54.32 -39.25 3.51
CA LEU A 140 -55.42 -39.02 4.45
C LEU A 140 -56.76 -39.00 3.72
N GLU A 141 -56.87 -38.29 2.60
CA GLU A 141 -58.06 -38.24 1.74
C GLU A 141 -58.48 -39.66 1.31
N GLY A 142 -57.53 -40.49 0.88
CA GLY A 142 -57.82 -41.89 0.52
C GLY A 142 -58.21 -42.79 1.70
N ARG A 143 -57.75 -42.50 2.92
CA ARG A 143 -58.21 -43.19 4.15
C ARG A 143 -59.62 -42.75 4.52
N ILE A 144 -59.90 -41.45 4.46
CA ILE A 144 -61.22 -40.87 4.72
C ILE A 144 -62.24 -41.46 3.75
N GLY A 145 -61.95 -41.47 2.44
CA GLY A 145 -62.86 -42.05 1.44
C GLY A 145 -63.16 -43.54 1.68
N ARG A 146 -62.20 -44.32 2.17
CA ARG A 146 -62.44 -45.73 2.56
C ARG A 146 -63.33 -45.84 3.80
N VAL A 147 -63.10 -45.02 4.82
CA VAL A 147 -63.93 -44.99 6.03
C VAL A 147 -65.36 -44.56 5.69
N GLU A 148 -65.53 -43.52 4.89
CA GLU A 148 -66.83 -43.04 4.40
C GLU A 148 -67.57 -44.14 3.61
N GLY A 149 -66.86 -44.87 2.74
CA GLY A 149 -67.39 -46.01 2.01
C GLY A 149 -67.85 -47.14 2.94
N GLN A 150 -67.04 -47.53 3.92
CA GLN A 150 -67.38 -48.55 4.92
C GLN A 150 -68.59 -48.14 5.75
N LEU A 151 -68.63 -46.91 6.26
CA LEU A 151 -69.76 -46.39 7.04
C LEU A 151 -71.05 -46.37 6.20
N THR A 152 -70.96 -46.05 4.91
CA THR A 152 -72.12 -46.10 4.00
C THR A 152 -72.66 -47.53 3.88
N VAL A 153 -71.78 -48.52 3.73
CA VAL A 153 -72.18 -49.94 3.68
C VAL A 153 -72.78 -50.40 5.00
N MET A 154 -72.14 -50.08 6.14
CA MET A 154 -72.66 -50.43 7.46
C MET A 154 -74.02 -49.79 7.71
N THR A 155 -74.20 -48.52 7.33
CA THR A 155 -75.48 -47.81 7.43
C THR A 155 -76.56 -48.51 6.60
N ARG A 156 -76.26 -48.90 5.35
CA ARG A 156 -77.19 -49.67 4.51
C ARG A 156 -77.51 -51.04 5.11
N LEU A 157 -76.52 -51.77 5.62
CA LEU A 157 -76.72 -53.06 6.29
C LEU A 157 -77.57 -52.93 7.54
N MET A 158 -77.36 -51.88 8.35
CA MET A 158 -78.16 -51.61 9.54
C MET A 158 -79.63 -51.38 9.17
N TRP A 159 -79.91 -50.65 8.09
CA TRP A 159 -81.29 -50.50 7.59
C TRP A 159 -81.90 -51.85 7.16
N VAL A 160 -81.15 -52.71 6.47
CA VAL A 160 -81.60 -54.07 6.10
C VAL A 160 -81.83 -54.95 7.33
N MET A 161 -80.94 -54.88 8.32
CA MET A 161 -81.09 -55.63 9.57
C MET A 161 -82.24 -55.11 10.42
N ALA A 162 -82.46 -53.79 10.46
CA ALA A 162 -83.58 -53.20 11.18
C ALA A 162 -84.92 -53.67 10.58
N THR A 163 -85.07 -53.68 9.25
CA THR A 163 -86.29 -54.21 8.61
C THR A 163 -86.46 -55.71 8.84
N PHE A 164 -85.38 -56.48 8.81
CA PHE A 164 -85.40 -57.92 9.14
C PHE A 164 -85.80 -58.18 10.60
N MET A 165 -85.22 -57.45 11.56
CA MET A 165 -85.52 -57.57 12.99
C MET A 165 -86.96 -57.19 13.32
N ILE A 166 -87.51 -56.14 12.70
CA ILE A 166 -88.93 -55.78 12.81
C ILE A 166 -89.80 -56.95 12.33
N GLY A 167 -89.44 -57.60 11.23
CA GLY A 167 -90.11 -58.80 10.72
C GLY A 167 -90.07 -59.99 11.68
N LEU A 168 -88.89 -60.33 12.21
CA LEU A 168 -88.72 -61.40 13.21
C LEU A 168 -89.49 -61.12 14.51
N PHE A 169 -89.43 -59.89 15.01
CA PHE A 169 -90.14 -59.47 16.21
C PHE A 169 -91.67 -59.59 16.03
N GLY A 170 -92.19 -59.17 14.86
CA GLY A 170 -93.59 -59.36 14.51
C GLY A 170 -94.01 -60.84 14.46
N LEU A 171 -93.17 -61.72 13.91
CA LEU A 171 -93.42 -63.16 13.89
C LEU A 171 -93.44 -63.76 15.32
N ALA A 172 -92.51 -63.34 16.18
CA ALA A 172 -92.44 -63.79 17.58
C ALA A 172 -93.69 -63.36 18.38
N ILE A 173 -94.17 -62.12 18.21
CA ILE A 173 -95.45 -61.66 18.81
C ILE A 173 -96.62 -62.51 18.31
N LYS A 174 -96.68 -62.80 17.00
CA LYS A 174 -97.73 -63.63 16.41
C LYS A 174 -97.73 -65.04 17.03
N GLN A 175 -96.57 -65.70 17.14
CA GLN A 175 -96.46 -67.03 17.75
C GLN A 175 -96.79 -67.03 19.26
N ALA A 176 -96.50 -65.94 19.98
CA ALA A 176 -96.73 -65.86 21.43
C ALA A 176 -98.17 -65.51 21.82
N PHE A 177 -98.88 -64.69 21.04
CA PHE A 177 -100.22 -64.18 21.36
C PHE A 177 -101.34 -64.78 20.48
N PHE A 178 -101.01 -65.44 19.37
CA PHE A 178 -101.96 -66.13 18.49
C PHE A 178 -101.48 -67.57 18.20
N PRO A 179 -101.57 -68.49 19.17
CA PRO A 179 -101.32 -69.93 18.97
C PRO A 179 -102.38 -70.61 18.09
#